data_AF-A0A6J4R637-F1
#
_entry.id   AF-A0A6J4R637-F1
#
_cell.length_a   1.000
_cell.length_b   1.000
_cell.length_c   1.000
_cell.angle_alpha   90.00
_cell.angle_beta   90.00
_cell.angle_gamma   90.00
#
_symmetry.space_group_name_H-M   'P 1'
#
loop_
_entity.id
_entity.type
_entity.pdbx_description
1 polymer ?
#
loop_
_entity_poly.entity_id
_entity_poly.type
_entity_poly.pdbx_seq_one_letter_code
_entity_poly.pdbx_strand_id
1 'polypeptide(L)'
;MRFIGCSLAWRPGEAGTRESCLVVLDERGSIVANSFAQGAEDLAAAAGRYAEGRRGVVAGIDAPLSVPNERGTRRIERILSKVALPAYSASRKMFGGAPFAEEFLAALEGVGIEYTDYPFKRSRGQSVVTEVDSAATLKVLLFERDSASRAPRGEDEDLAAALRELPEPKLRKGNKEARAAALKEAVDVLWNTPGLRLRTGNLSADLNAPENVDLSKLDITAGIPHAGLDRLAALVEGTLAAYTVHRHWKGRDGSIVVGTGHEGSVLLPAPEGLQYRIAEECRASSVPYA
;
A
#
# COMPACT_ATOMS: atom_id res chain seq x y z
N MET A 1 10.09 -9.85 -13.46
CA MET A 1 9.01 -9.41 -12.57
C MET A 1 8.93 -7.90 -12.56
N ARG A 2 7.71 -7.40 -12.59
CA ARG A 2 7.35 -6.02 -12.22
C ARG A 2 6.48 -6.07 -10.98
N PHE A 3 6.58 -5.04 -10.16
CA PHE A 3 5.77 -4.90 -8.96
C PHE A 3 4.97 -3.63 -9.09
N ILE A 4 3.65 -3.75 -9.08
CA ILE A 4 2.75 -2.62 -9.28
C ILE A 4 2.13 -2.28 -7.93
N GLY A 5 2.05 -0.99 -7.62
CA GLY A 5 1.26 -0.48 -6.52
C GLY A 5 0.22 0.48 -7.05
N CYS A 6 -1.04 0.31 -6.64
CA CYS A 6 -2.10 1.23 -7.01
C CYS A 6 -2.69 1.89 -5.77
N SER A 7 -2.58 3.22 -5.71
CA SER A 7 -3.38 4.05 -4.81
C SER A 7 -4.70 4.37 -5.52
N LEU A 8 -5.76 3.62 -5.21
CA LEU A 8 -7.06 3.88 -5.82
C LEU A 8 -7.74 5.09 -5.19
N ALA A 9 -8.34 5.94 -6.02
CA ALA A 9 -9.24 7.00 -5.58
C ALA A 9 -10.65 6.45 -5.29
N TRP A 10 -10.74 5.44 -4.43
CA TRP A 10 -12.02 4.83 -4.01
C TRP A 10 -12.88 5.77 -3.15
N ARG A 11 -12.32 6.93 -2.77
CA ARG A 11 -13.04 8.13 -2.35
C ARG A 11 -12.43 9.35 -3.05
N PRO A 12 -13.21 10.41 -3.32
CA PRO A 12 -12.65 11.67 -3.82
C PRO A 12 -11.58 12.22 -2.85
N GLY A 13 -10.52 12.79 -3.42
CA GLY A 13 -9.54 13.56 -2.65
C GLY A 13 -10.13 14.88 -2.11
N GLU A 14 -9.31 15.67 -1.41
CA GLU A 14 -9.72 16.99 -0.91
C GLU A 14 -10.05 17.96 -2.06
N ALA A 15 -9.40 17.77 -3.22
CA ALA A 15 -9.74 18.50 -4.44
C ALA A 15 -11.01 18.00 -5.15
N GLY A 16 -11.67 16.95 -4.64
CA GLY A 16 -12.84 16.32 -5.25
C GLY A 16 -12.54 15.45 -6.48
N THR A 17 -11.26 15.32 -6.86
CA THR A 17 -10.84 14.47 -7.99
C THR A 17 -10.84 13.00 -7.61
N ARG A 18 -11.04 12.13 -8.61
CA ARG A 18 -11.00 10.66 -8.46
C ARG A 18 -9.82 10.06 -9.22
N GLU A 19 -8.69 10.77 -9.20
CA GLU A 19 -7.48 10.33 -9.88
C GLU A 19 -6.74 9.32 -9.01
N SER A 20 -6.60 8.09 -9.53
CA SER A 20 -5.80 7.03 -8.94
C SER A 20 -4.37 7.11 -9.46
N CYS A 21 -3.43 6.53 -8.71
CA CYS A 21 -2.02 6.46 -9.10
C CYS A 21 -1.57 5.01 -9.20
N LEU A 22 -0.85 4.69 -10.28
CA LEU A 22 -0.16 3.42 -10.48
C LEU A 22 1.35 3.67 -10.43
N VAL A 23 2.08 2.89 -9.64
CA VAL A 23 3.55 2.94 -9.51
C VAL A 23 4.13 1.58 -9.86
N VAL A 24 5.24 1.55 -10.60
CA VAL A 24 5.89 0.31 -11.03
C VAL A 24 7.33 0.24 -10.53
N LEU A 25 7.65 -0.82 -9.79
CA LEU A 25 9.01 -1.19 -9.43
C LEU A 25 9.54 -2.31 -10.32
N ASP A 26 10.86 -2.30 -10.53
CA ASP A 26 11.60 -3.44 -11.06
C ASP A 26 12.06 -4.41 -9.96
N GLU A 27 12.69 -5.52 -10.37
CA GLU A 27 13.24 -6.51 -9.41
C GLU A 27 14.34 -5.96 -8.50
N ARG A 28 14.97 -4.84 -8.86
CA ARG A 28 16.01 -4.18 -8.06
C ARG A 28 15.42 -3.19 -7.05
N GLY A 29 14.10 -2.96 -7.08
CA GLY A 29 13.43 -1.96 -6.26
C GLY A 29 13.45 -0.55 -6.86
N SER A 30 13.80 -0.41 -8.14
CA SER A 30 13.82 0.89 -8.82
C SER A 30 12.41 1.24 -9.30
N ILE A 31 11.95 2.46 -9.03
CA ILE A 31 10.75 3.03 -9.66
C ILE A 31 11.09 3.27 -11.12
N VAL A 32 10.40 2.54 -12.01
CA VAL A 32 10.61 2.61 -13.46
C VAL A 32 9.51 3.35 -14.19
N ALA A 33 8.33 3.49 -13.56
CA ALA A 33 7.22 4.26 -14.08
C ALA A 33 6.24 4.60 -12.96
N ASN A 34 5.48 5.67 -13.16
CA ASN A 34 4.21 5.89 -12.49
C ASN A 34 3.28 6.64 -13.44
N SER A 35 1.98 6.52 -13.23
CA SER A 35 0.97 7.18 -14.06
C SER A 35 -0.27 7.47 -13.24
N PHE A 36 -1.05 8.44 -13.70
CA PHE A 36 -2.32 8.82 -13.09
C PHE A 36 -3.48 8.52 -14.04
N ALA A 37 -4.55 7.93 -13.52
CA ALA A 37 -5.74 7.62 -14.29
C ALA A 37 -6.99 7.58 -13.40
N GLN A 38 -8.15 7.85 -13.97
CA GLN A 38 -9.43 7.86 -13.25
C GLN A 38 -10.22 6.55 -13.43
N GLY A 39 -10.13 5.92 -14.60
CA GLY A 39 -10.90 4.73 -14.94
C GLY A 39 -10.22 3.42 -14.55
N ALA A 40 -11.02 2.44 -14.13
CA ALA A 40 -10.57 1.08 -13.84
C ALA A 40 -9.88 0.44 -15.07
N GLU A 41 -10.49 0.58 -16.24
CA GLU A 41 -9.97 0.03 -17.51
C GLU A 41 -8.62 0.63 -17.91
N ASP A 42 -8.46 1.95 -17.77
CA ASP A 42 -7.19 2.62 -18.10
C ASP A 42 -6.05 2.16 -17.17
N LEU A 43 -6.34 2.02 -15.88
CA LEU A 43 -5.39 1.50 -14.89
C LEU A 43 -5.05 0.04 -15.17
N ALA A 44 -6.05 -0.80 -15.51
CA ALA A 44 -5.84 -2.21 -15.79
C ALA A 44 -5.05 -2.41 -17.08
N ALA A 45 -5.37 -1.67 -18.15
CA ALA A 45 -4.60 -1.66 -19.38
C ALA A 45 -3.15 -1.21 -19.13
N ALA A 46 -2.93 -0.19 -18.29
CA ALA A 46 -1.60 0.23 -17.89
C ALA A 46 -0.84 -0.88 -17.14
N ALA A 47 -1.49 -1.57 -16.20
CA ALA A 47 -0.91 -2.71 -15.49
C ALA A 47 -0.57 -3.88 -16.43
N GLY A 48 -1.47 -4.21 -17.37
CA GLY A 48 -1.33 -5.28 -18.35
C GLY A 48 -0.08 -5.12 -19.23
N ARG A 49 0.24 -3.89 -19.67
CA ARG A 49 1.48 -3.61 -20.43
C ARG A 49 2.75 -4.04 -19.71
N TYR A 50 2.75 -4.05 -18.38
CA TYR A 50 3.90 -4.49 -17.57
C TYR A 50 3.94 -5.99 -17.31
N ALA A 51 2.84 -6.71 -17.58
CA ALA A 51 2.76 -8.18 -17.51
C ALA A 51 3.31 -8.86 -18.79
N GLU A 52 3.40 -8.13 -19.90
CA GLU A 52 3.85 -8.63 -21.20
C GLU A 52 5.30 -9.20 -21.19
N GLY A 53 5.60 -10.06 -22.17
CA GLY A 53 6.96 -10.54 -22.42
C GLY A 53 7.52 -11.53 -21.37
N ARG A 54 6.64 -12.34 -20.74
CA ARG A 54 6.99 -13.38 -19.75
C ARG A 54 7.69 -12.87 -18.49
N ARG A 55 7.61 -11.56 -18.20
CA ARG A 55 8.23 -10.99 -17.00
C ARG A 55 7.44 -11.27 -15.74
N GLY A 56 6.11 -11.41 -15.84
CA GLY A 56 5.18 -11.54 -14.72
C GLY A 56 5.03 -10.24 -13.91
N VAL A 57 3.89 -10.10 -13.24
CA VAL A 57 3.54 -8.96 -12.40
C VAL A 57 2.97 -9.42 -11.04
N VAL A 58 3.29 -8.67 -9.99
CA VAL A 58 2.58 -8.75 -8.71
C VAL A 58 2.07 -7.35 -8.41
N ALA A 59 0.76 -7.19 -8.26
CA ALA A 59 0.11 -5.91 -7.99
C ALA A 59 -0.40 -5.85 -6.54
N GLY A 60 -0.04 -4.80 -5.81
CA GLY A 60 -0.61 -4.45 -4.51
C GLY A 60 -1.59 -3.30 -4.67
N ILE A 61 -2.82 -3.46 -4.22
CA ILE A 61 -3.87 -2.43 -4.33
C ILE A 61 -4.17 -1.86 -2.95
N ASP A 62 -3.96 -0.56 -2.79
CA ASP A 62 -4.27 0.16 -1.56
C ASP A 62 -5.77 0.51 -1.48
N ALA A 63 -6.59 -0.54 -1.42
CA ALA A 63 -8.03 -0.45 -1.27
C ALA A 63 -8.64 -1.81 -0.88
N PRO A 64 -9.80 -1.81 -0.19
CA PRO A 64 -10.60 -3.01 0.04
C PRO A 64 -11.01 -3.70 -1.28
N LEU A 65 -10.38 -4.83 -1.63
CA LEU A 65 -10.72 -5.60 -2.83
C LEU A 65 -11.92 -6.52 -2.62
N SER A 66 -12.25 -6.82 -1.35
CA SER A 66 -13.47 -7.52 -0.98
C SER A 66 -14.11 -6.87 0.24
N VAL A 67 -15.37 -6.47 0.09
CA VAL A 67 -16.17 -5.83 1.15
C VAL A 67 -17.44 -6.66 1.40
N PRO A 68 -17.37 -7.73 2.21
CA PRO A 68 -18.52 -8.63 2.43
C PRO A 68 -19.60 -8.02 3.32
N ASN A 69 -19.25 -7.06 4.17
CA ASN A 69 -20.13 -6.52 5.19
C ASN A 69 -20.95 -5.33 4.69
N GLU A 70 -22.26 -5.37 4.96
CA GLU A 70 -23.17 -4.26 4.63
C GLU A 70 -22.85 -3.00 5.45
N ARG A 71 -22.50 -3.19 6.73
CA ARG A 71 -22.15 -2.12 7.70
C ARG A 71 -20.99 -2.56 8.60
N GLY A 72 -20.38 -1.58 9.28
CA GLY A 72 -19.36 -1.82 10.29
C GLY A 72 -17.97 -2.06 9.69
N THR A 73 -17.17 -2.84 10.40
CA THR A 73 -15.73 -3.05 10.18
C THR A 73 -15.47 -4.51 9.84
N ARG A 74 -14.66 -4.79 8.80
CA ARG A 74 -14.25 -6.16 8.41
C ARG A 74 -13.47 -6.83 9.55
N ARG A 75 -13.46 -8.16 9.58
CA ARG A 75 -12.73 -8.91 10.63
C ARG A 75 -11.23 -8.58 10.60
N ILE A 76 -10.65 -8.50 9.41
CA ILE A 76 -9.23 -8.18 9.21
C ILE A 76 -8.87 -6.80 9.79
N GLU A 77 -9.72 -5.79 9.58
CA GLU A 77 -9.51 -4.43 10.09
C GLU A 77 -9.50 -4.38 11.63
N ARG A 78 -10.30 -5.24 12.29
CA ARG A 78 -10.30 -5.37 13.75
C ARG A 78 -8.99 -5.97 14.25
N ILE A 79 -8.42 -6.95 13.53
CA ILE A 79 -7.10 -7.51 13.85
C ILE A 79 -6.04 -6.40 13.78
N LEU A 80 -5.98 -5.69 12.67
CA LEU A 80 -5.02 -4.59 12.48
C LEU A 80 -5.15 -3.54 13.59
N SER A 81 -6.37 -3.14 13.91
CA SER A 81 -6.64 -2.16 14.98
C SER A 81 -6.13 -2.63 16.35
N LYS A 82 -6.30 -3.92 16.70
CA LYS A 82 -5.84 -4.48 17.98
C LYS A 82 -4.32 -4.46 18.12
N VAL A 83 -3.60 -4.64 17.01
CA VAL A 83 -2.13 -4.54 16.96
C VAL A 83 -1.64 -3.12 16.65
N ALA A 84 -2.54 -2.13 16.72
CA ALA A 84 -2.24 -0.71 16.49
C ALA A 84 -1.73 -0.38 15.09
N LEU A 85 -2.09 -1.18 14.09
CA LEU A 85 -1.90 -0.86 12.68
C LEU A 85 -3.13 -0.11 12.13
N PRO A 86 -2.93 0.85 11.22
CA PRO A 86 -3.99 1.44 10.41
C PRO A 86 -4.88 0.37 9.76
N ALA A 87 -6.15 0.71 9.60
CA ALA A 87 -7.12 -0.12 8.92
C ALA A 87 -8.17 0.75 8.22
N TYR A 88 -8.52 0.39 7.00
CA TYR A 88 -9.62 1.02 6.28
C TYR A 88 -10.94 0.49 6.78
N SER A 89 -11.70 1.22 7.60
CA SER A 89 -13.08 0.78 7.89
C SER A 89 -13.91 0.80 6.59
N ALA A 90 -14.23 -0.37 6.05
CA ALA A 90 -14.95 -0.52 4.78
C ALA A 90 -16.28 -1.26 4.99
N SER A 91 -17.34 -0.80 4.30
CA SER A 91 -18.65 -1.47 4.27
C SER A 91 -19.44 -1.06 3.03
N ARG A 92 -20.34 -1.91 2.52
CA ARG A 92 -21.13 -1.60 1.31
C ARG A 92 -21.87 -0.27 1.40
N LYS A 93 -22.50 0.00 2.56
CA LYS A 93 -23.22 1.26 2.80
C LYS A 93 -22.35 2.50 2.62
N MET A 94 -21.06 2.41 2.94
CA MET A 94 -20.12 3.53 2.78
C MET A 94 -19.82 3.85 1.32
N PHE A 95 -19.85 2.85 0.44
CA PHE A 95 -19.62 3.03 -0.99
C PHE A 95 -20.89 3.41 -1.75
N GLY A 96 -22.07 3.14 -1.18
CA GLY A 96 -23.35 3.41 -1.84
C GLY A 96 -23.59 2.52 -3.07
N GLY A 97 -22.95 1.36 -3.15
CA GLY A 97 -22.98 0.45 -4.30
C GLY A 97 -21.75 -0.46 -4.36
N ALA A 98 -21.46 -0.97 -5.57
CA ALA A 98 -20.23 -1.71 -5.84
C ALA A 98 -19.00 -0.77 -5.65
N PRO A 99 -18.02 -1.14 -4.80
CA PRO A 99 -16.79 -0.38 -4.65
C PRO A 99 -16.02 -0.28 -5.97
N PHE A 100 -15.43 0.89 -6.26
CA PHE A 100 -14.53 1.08 -7.40
C PHE A 100 -13.36 0.06 -7.43
N ALA A 101 -12.92 -0.40 -6.25
CA ALA A 101 -11.90 -1.42 -6.12
C ALA A 101 -12.32 -2.78 -6.71
N GLU A 102 -13.61 -3.15 -6.62
CA GLU A 102 -14.14 -4.38 -7.21
C GLU A 102 -14.27 -4.27 -8.74
N GLU A 103 -14.65 -3.09 -9.25
CA GLU A 103 -14.62 -2.78 -10.69
C GLU A 103 -13.20 -2.87 -11.25
N PHE A 104 -12.23 -2.28 -10.54
CA PHE A 104 -10.83 -2.36 -10.92
C PHE A 104 -10.28 -3.80 -10.86
N LEU A 105 -10.69 -4.58 -9.86
CA LEU A 105 -10.32 -5.99 -9.79
C LEU A 105 -10.81 -6.77 -11.01
N ALA A 106 -12.07 -6.57 -11.40
CA ALA A 106 -12.62 -7.20 -12.60
C ALA A 106 -11.89 -6.77 -13.89
N ALA A 107 -11.50 -5.50 -14.00
CA ALA A 107 -10.72 -5.00 -15.13
C ALA A 107 -9.31 -5.63 -15.17
N LEU A 108 -8.67 -5.82 -14.01
CA LEU A 108 -7.37 -6.50 -13.90
C LEU A 108 -7.45 -7.98 -14.35
N GLU A 109 -8.51 -8.68 -13.96
CA GLU A 109 -8.76 -10.05 -14.43
C GLU A 109 -8.95 -10.09 -15.95
N GLY A 110 -9.61 -9.08 -16.53
CA GLY A 110 -9.77 -8.91 -17.97
C GLY A 110 -8.45 -8.78 -18.75
N VAL A 111 -7.38 -8.29 -18.11
CA VAL A 111 -6.02 -8.22 -18.68
C VAL A 111 -5.10 -9.37 -18.22
N GLY A 112 -5.66 -10.39 -17.56
CA GLY A 112 -4.93 -11.60 -17.14
C GLY A 112 -4.11 -11.44 -15.85
N ILE A 113 -4.50 -10.52 -14.96
CA ILE A 113 -3.91 -10.37 -13.62
C ILE A 113 -4.94 -10.88 -12.60
N GLU A 114 -4.66 -12.05 -12.01
CA GLU A 114 -5.64 -12.78 -11.19
C GLU A 114 -5.56 -12.42 -9.70
N TYR A 115 -6.71 -12.37 -9.02
CA TYR A 115 -6.75 -12.15 -7.58
C TYR A 115 -6.07 -13.27 -6.80
N THR A 116 -5.36 -12.92 -5.73
CA THR A 116 -4.84 -13.86 -4.75
C THR A 116 -4.76 -13.25 -3.34
N ASP A 117 -4.97 -14.11 -2.36
CA ASP A 117 -4.99 -13.87 -0.92
C ASP A 117 -3.97 -14.73 -0.17
N TYR A 118 -3.03 -15.38 -0.89
CA TYR A 118 -2.01 -16.37 -0.45
C TYR A 118 -2.33 -17.83 -0.87
N PRO A 119 -1.32 -18.65 -1.26
CA PRO A 119 0.11 -18.37 -1.37
C PRO A 119 0.51 -17.60 -2.63
N PHE A 120 1.31 -16.56 -2.44
CA PHE A 120 2.08 -15.97 -3.54
C PHE A 120 3.25 -16.89 -3.85
N LYS A 121 3.16 -17.62 -4.96
CA LYS A 121 4.34 -18.34 -5.46
C LYS A 121 5.40 -17.29 -5.75
N ARG A 122 6.58 -17.34 -5.14
CA ARG A 122 7.70 -16.41 -5.46
C ARG A 122 8.36 -16.74 -6.81
N SER A 123 7.58 -17.20 -7.78
CA SER A 123 8.02 -17.61 -9.11
C SER A 123 7.97 -16.44 -10.09
N ARG A 124 8.85 -16.49 -11.11
CA ARG A 124 8.75 -15.61 -12.27
C ARG A 124 7.53 -15.98 -13.11
N GLY A 125 6.97 -15.00 -13.84
CA GLY A 125 5.90 -15.23 -14.81
C GLY A 125 4.49 -15.33 -14.21
N GLN A 126 4.32 -15.22 -12.89
CA GLN A 126 2.99 -15.03 -12.29
C GLN A 126 2.44 -13.65 -12.65
N SER A 127 1.12 -13.53 -12.74
CA SER A 127 0.41 -12.27 -12.93
C SER A 127 -0.73 -12.23 -11.93
N VAL A 128 -0.48 -11.64 -10.76
CA VAL A 128 -1.42 -11.68 -9.64
C VAL A 128 -1.61 -10.32 -8.98
N VAL A 129 -2.75 -10.14 -8.33
CA VAL A 129 -3.13 -8.94 -7.58
C VAL A 129 -3.60 -9.29 -6.16
N THR A 130 -3.26 -8.44 -5.20
CA THR A 130 -3.68 -8.57 -3.80
C THR A 130 -3.96 -7.23 -3.15
N GLU A 131 -4.75 -7.26 -2.07
CA GLU A 131 -5.02 -6.08 -1.24
C GLU A 131 -3.82 -5.81 -0.33
N VAL A 132 -3.45 -4.55 -0.21
CA VAL A 132 -2.43 -4.05 0.72
C VAL A 132 -2.99 -2.84 1.47
N ASP A 133 -2.37 -2.49 2.59
CA ASP A 133 -2.66 -1.25 3.30
C ASP A 133 -1.37 -0.42 3.36
N SER A 134 -1.31 0.64 2.56
CA SER A 134 -0.13 1.50 2.46
C SER A 134 0.11 2.30 3.73
N ALA A 135 -0.95 2.69 4.46
CA ALA A 135 -0.80 3.36 5.75
C ALA A 135 -0.20 2.43 6.81
N ALA A 136 -0.64 1.17 6.84
CA ALA A 136 -0.06 0.15 7.71
C ALA A 136 1.38 -0.18 7.32
N THR A 137 1.66 -0.28 6.01
CA THR A 137 3.02 -0.44 5.48
C THR A 137 3.95 0.68 5.97
N LEU A 138 3.52 1.94 5.86
CA LEU A 138 4.31 3.08 6.31
C LEU A 138 4.55 3.05 7.83
N LYS A 139 3.55 2.65 8.61
CA LYS A 139 3.70 2.51 10.07
C LYS A 139 4.69 1.40 10.45
N VAL A 140 4.70 0.28 9.73
CA VAL A 140 5.69 -0.79 9.93
C VAL A 140 7.10 -0.30 9.59
N LEU A 141 7.27 0.45 8.50
CA LEU A 141 8.58 1.04 8.17
C LEU A 141 9.08 2.02 9.25
N LEU A 142 8.17 2.85 9.79
CA LEU A 142 8.49 3.72 10.93
C LEU A 142 8.94 2.92 12.16
N PHE A 143 8.24 1.81 12.45
CA PHE A 143 8.58 0.92 13.55
C PHE A 143 9.96 0.28 13.38
N GLU A 144 10.29 -0.18 12.17
CA GLU A 144 11.61 -0.75 11.85
C GLU A 144 12.72 0.29 11.97
N ARG A 145 12.46 1.52 11.51
CA ARG A 145 13.42 2.63 11.60
C ARG A 145 13.69 3.04 13.05
N ASP A 146 12.66 3.14 13.88
CA ASP A 146 12.79 3.44 15.32
C ASP A 146 13.48 2.29 16.07
N SER A 147 13.20 1.04 15.69
CA SER A 147 13.87 -0.12 16.29
C SER A 147 15.35 -0.20 15.94
N ALA A 148 15.75 0.23 14.73
CA ALA A 148 17.15 0.26 14.31
C ALA A 148 17.99 1.32 15.05
N SER A 149 17.36 2.37 15.60
CA SER A 149 18.05 3.43 16.34
C SER A 149 18.05 3.22 17.86
N ARG A 150 17.28 2.25 18.37
CA ARG A 150 17.19 1.91 19.79
C ARG A 150 18.01 0.66 20.14
N ALA A 151 18.36 0.51 21.41
CA ALA A 151 18.93 -0.74 21.92
C ALA A 151 17.94 -1.90 21.70
N PRO A 152 18.43 -3.14 21.50
CA PRO A 152 17.57 -4.30 21.28
C PRO A 152 16.52 -4.39 22.40
N ARG A 153 15.26 -4.42 21.96
CA ARG A 153 14.08 -4.50 22.82
C ARG A 153 14.04 -5.86 23.51
N GLY A 154 13.67 -5.88 24.79
CA GLY A 154 13.52 -7.13 25.54
C GLY A 154 12.38 -7.99 25.01
N GLU A 155 12.43 -9.30 25.25
CA GLU A 155 11.42 -10.28 24.78
C GLU A 155 9.99 -9.98 25.30
N ASP A 156 9.86 -9.23 26.39
CA ASP A 156 8.59 -8.87 27.04
C ASP A 156 8.00 -7.51 26.60
N GLU A 157 8.61 -6.80 25.64
CA GLU A 157 8.10 -5.48 25.26
C GLU A 157 6.78 -5.58 24.47
N ASP A 158 5.73 -4.89 24.95
CA ASP A 158 4.44 -4.84 24.27
C ASP A 158 4.57 -4.13 22.91
N LEU A 159 4.75 -4.91 21.85
CA LEU A 159 4.83 -4.45 20.47
C LEU A 159 3.63 -3.57 20.07
N ALA A 160 2.44 -3.85 20.61
CA ALA A 160 1.27 -3.03 20.31
C ALA A 160 1.36 -1.67 21.02
N ALA A 161 1.91 -1.59 22.23
CA ALA A 161 2.20 -0.32 22.89
C ALA A 161 3.22 0.50 22.09
N ALA A 162 4.31 -0.13 21.65
CA ALA A 162 5.31 0.51 20.80
C ALA A 162 4.73 1.08 19.50
N LEU A 163 3.89 0.30 18.81
CA LEU A 163 3.20 0.76 17.61
C LEU A 163 2.21 1.91 17.90
N ARG A 164 1.61 1.98 19.10
CA ARG A 164 0.74 3.11 19.48
C ARG A 164 1.49 4.41 19.70
N GLU A 165 2.75 4.34 20.13
CA GLU A 165 3.59 5.53 20.34
C GLU A 165 4.03 6.18 19.01
N LEU A 166 4.05 5.40 17.93
CA LEU A 166 4.40 5.92 16.61
C LEU A 166 3.30 6.81 16.04
N PRO A 167 3.66 7.89 15.33
CA PRO A 167 2.71 8.79 14.71
C PRO A 167 1.83 8.04 13.70
N GLU A 168 0.54 8.41 13.64
CA GLU A 168 -0.35 7.94 12.58
C GLU A 168 -0.10 8.72 11.29
N PRO A 169 0.12 8.03 10.14
CA PRO A 169 0.32 8.71 8.87
C PRO A 169 -0.98 9.37 8.40
N LYS A 170 -1.03 10.71 8.48
CA LYS A 170 -2.21 11.53 8.13
C LYS A 170 -2.04 12.22 6.77
N LEU A 171 -1.68 11.47 5.72
CA LEU A 171 -1.39 12.00 4.38
C LEU A 171 -2.56 12.80 3.77
N ARG A 172 -3.78 12.36 4.07
CA ARG A 172 -5.03 12.89 3.51
C ARG A 172 -5.89 13.65 4.52
N LYS A 173 -5.38 13.97 5.72
CA LYS A 173 -6.15 14.64 6.79
C LYS A 173 -5.41 15.87 7.33
N GLY A 174 -6.16 16.90 7.71
CA GLY A 174 -5.64 18.13 8.29
C GLY A 174 -5.51 19.28 7.30
N ASN A 175 -4.98 20.42 7.76
CA ASN A 175 -4.70 21.57 6.90
C ASN A 175 -3.51 21.32 5.97
N LYS A 176 -3.25 22.23 5.02
CA LYS A 176 -2.19 22.07 4.01
C LYS A 176 -0.82 21.89 4.64
N GLU A 177 -0.53 22.62 5.72
CA GLU A 177 0.73 22.57 6.44
C GLU A 177 0.97 21.18 7.04
N ALA A 178 -0.02 20.64 7.76
CA ALA A 178 0.06 19.31 8.35
C ALA A 178 0.19 18.22 7.27
N ARG A 179 -0.58 18.33 6.18
CA ARG A 179 -0.51 17.39 5.06
C ARG A 179 0.85 17.41 4.36
N ALA A 180 1.38 18.60 4.07
CA ALA A 180 2.70 18.74 3.45
C ALA A 180 3.80 18.17 4.35
N ALA A 181 3.74 18.43 5.65
CA ALA A 181 4.68 17.85 6.62
C ALA A 181 4.60 16.32 6.67
N ALA A 182 3.39 15.76 6.74
CA ALA A 182 3.18 14.30 6.75
C ALA A 182 3.67 13.63 5.45
N LEU A 183 3.45 14.26 4.29
CA LEU A 183 3.95 13.75 3.01
C LEU A 183 5.48 13.80 2.93
N LYS A 184 6.09 14.88 3.42
CA LYS A 184 7.55 15.01 3.49
C LYS A 184 8.17 13.94 4.38
N GLU A 185 7.57 13.68 5.54
CA GLU A 185 8.00 12.60 6.43
C GLU A 185 7.85 11.22 5.78
N ALA A 186 6.74 10.95 5.08
CA ALA A 186 6.54 9.69 4.39
C ALA A 186 7.56 9.45 3.27
N VAL A 187 7.90 10.49 2.50
CA VAL A 187 8.97 10.43 1.50
C VAL A 187 10.33 10.19 2.18
N ASP A 188 10.62 10.85 3.29
CA ASP A 188 11.83 10.58 4.07
C ASP A 188 11.93 9.11 4.52
N VAL A 189 10.84 8.55 5.05
CA VAL A 189 10.79 7.13 5.43
C VAL A 189 11.05 6.23 4.21
N LEU A 190 10.43 6.51 3.07
CA LEU A 190 10.58 5.71 1.84
C LEU A 190 12.02 5.73 1.28
N TRP A 191 12.78 6.81 1.46
CA TRP A 191 14.14 6.89 0.93
C TRP A 191 15.21 6.54 1.95
N ASN A 192 14.94 6.73 3.25
CA ASN A 192 15.95 6.65 4.30
C ASN A 192 15.73 5.51 5.30
N THR A 193 14.77 4.61 5.08
CA THR A 193 14.66 3.38 5.89
C THR A 193 15.74 2.37 5.50
N PRO A 194 16.54 1.85 6.46
CA PRO A 194 17.55 0.84 6.18
C PRO A 194 16.95 -0.40 5.47
N GLY A 195 17.66 -0.93 4.47
CA GLY A 195 17.20 -2.09 3.69
C GLY A 195 16.25 -1.73 2.54
N LEU A 196 15.56 -0.59 2.62
CA LEU A 196 14.77 -0.04 1.51
C LEU A 196 15.73 0.55 0.47
N ARG A 197 15.68 0.03 -0.76
CA ARG A 197 16.55 0.48 -1.88
C ARG A 197 15.72 1.03 -3.02
N LEU A 198 14.85 1.99 -2.72
CA LEU A 198 14.14 2.72 -3.77
C LEU A 198 15.15 3.55 -4.58
N ARG A 199 15.06 3.41 -5.90
CA ARG A 199 15.89 4.16 -6.85
C ARG A 199 14.98 4.78 -7.87
N THR A 200 15.23 6.03 -8.21
CA THR A 200 14.53 6.70 -9.30
C THR A 200 15.48 6.85 -10.47
N GLY A 201 15.00 6.48 -11.66
CA GLY A 201 15.74 6.64 -12.91
C GLY A 201 15.56 8.05 -13.51
N ASN A 202 15.34 8.10 -14.82
CA ASN A 202 15.02 9.32 -15.57
C ASN A 202 13.56 9.77 -15.36
N LEU A 203 13.14 9.91 -14.10
CA LEU A 203 11.82 10.44 -13.74
C LEU A 203 11.88 11.97 -13.62
N SER A 204 10.76 12.62 -13.95
CA SER A 204 10.55 14.07 -13.99
C SER A 204 10.36 14.67 -12.58
N ALA A 205 10.80 15.90 -12.37
CA ALA A 205 10.49 16.68 -11.17
C ALA A 205 9.20 17.52 -11.30
N ASP A 206 8.44 17.34 -12.39
CA ASP A 206 7.18 18.05 -12.62
C ASP A 206 5.99 17.25 -12.06
N LEU A 207 5.39 17.71 -10.97
CA LEU A 207 4.21 17.10 -10.36
C LEU A 207 2.97 17.11 -11.28
N ASN A 208 2.92 18.02 -12.25
CA ASN A 208 1.81 18.10 -13.21
C ASN A 208 1.99 17.14 -14.39
N ALA A 209 3.16 16.50 -14.52
CA ALA A 209 3.36 15.51 -15.56
C ALA A 209 2.37 14.35 -15.37
N PRO A 210 1.73 13.85 -16.45
CA PRO A 210 0.73 12.78 -16.37
C PRO A 210 1.34 11.43 -15.96
N GLU A 211 2.66 11.30 -16.05
CA GLU A 211 3.41 10.10 -15.74
C GLU A 211 4.85 10.42 -15.34
N ASN A 212 5.53 9.41 -14.81
CA ASN A 212 6.96 9.38 -14.55
C ASN A 212 7.45 10.51 -13.62
N VAL A 213 6.68 10.80 -12.56
CA VAL A 213 7.01 11.80 -11.54
C VAL A 213 7.98 11.22 -10.50
N ASP A 214 9.00 11.96 -10.13
CA ASP A 214 10.02 11.58 -9.15
C ASP A 214 9.73 12.22 -7.79
N LEU A 215 9.15 11.46 -6.87
CA LEU A 215 8.87 11.90 -5.49
C LEU A 215 10.09 12.50 -4.78
N SER A 216 11.30 11.99 -5.05
CA SER A 216 12.52 12.44 -4.36
C SER A 216 13.02 13.81 -4.81
N LYS A 217 12.53 14.31 -5.95
CA LYS A 217 12.91 15.60 -6.52
C LYS A 217 11.90 16.71 -6.24
N LEU A 218 10.77 16.39 -5.62
CA LEU A 218 9.69 17.34 -5.37
C LEU A 218 9.94 18.11 -4.08
N ASP A 219 9.81 19.44 -4.15
CA ASP A 219 9.79 20.29 -2.96
C ASP A 219 8.38 20.32 -2.35
N ILE A 220 8.16 19.52 -1.31
CA ILE A 220 6.85 19.37 -0.67
C ILE A 220 6.64 20.48 0.34
N THR A 221 5.77 21.44 -0.01
CA THR A 221 5.44 22.60 0.83
C THR A 221 3.94 22.84 0.92
N ALA A 222 3.50 23.64 1.89
CA ALA A 222 2.10 24.06 2.03
C ALA A 222 1.62 24.98 0.88
N GLY A 223 2.54 25.49 0.05
CA GLY A 223 2.22 26.27 -1.15
C GLY A 223 1.61 25.44 -2.28
N ILE A 224 1.75 24.11 -2.23
CA ILE A 224 1.15 23.20 -3.21
C ILE A 224 -0.39 23.23 -3.08
N PRO A 225 -1.15 23.33 -4.20
CA PRO A 225 -2.61 23.21 -4.18
C PRO A 225 -3.09 21.87 -3.62
N HIS A 226 -4.32 21.79 -3.12
CA HIS A 226 -4.89 20.53 -2.60
C HIS A 226 -4.79 19.38 -3.62
N ALA A 227 -5.04 19.65 -4.90
CA ALA A 227 -4.89 18.66 -5.97
C ALA A 227 -3.46 18.13 -6.09
N GLY A 228 -2.45 18.98 -5.90
CA GLY A 228 -1.05 18.56 -5.90
C GLY A 228 -0.69 17.72 -4.67
N LEU A 229 -1.21 18.10 -3.49
CA LEU A 229 -1.04 17.28 -2.28
C LEU A 229 -1.77 15.93 -2.39
N ASP A 230 -2.90 15.87 -3.09
CA ASP A 230 -3.63 14.62 -3.37
C ASP A 230 -2.83 13.72 -4.33
N ARG A 231 -2.20 14.28 -5.37
CA ARG A 231 -1.29 13.55 -6.27
C ARG A 231 -0.05 13.02 -5.55
N LEU A 232 0.56 13.84 -4.68
CA LEU A 232 1.68 13.43 -3.84
C LEU A 232 1.31 12.28 -2.90
N ALA A 233 0.14 12.36 -2.25
CA ALA A 233 -0.37 11.28 -1.41
C ALA A 233 -0.55 9.99 -2.20
N ALA A 234 -1.15 10.08 -3.39
CA ALA A 234 -1.36 8.93 -4.26
C ALA A 234 -0.04 8.28 -4.74
N LEU A 235 0.97 9.09 -5.04
CA LEU A 235 2.31 8.59 -5.38
C LEU A 235 2.98 7.88 -4.20
N VAL A 236 2.88 8.43 -2.99
CA VAL A 236 3.43 7.82 -1.77
C VAL A 236 2.73 6.49 -1.48
N GLU A 237 1.40 6.49 -1.47
CA GLU A 237 0.58 5.30 -1.23
C GLU A 237 0.79 4.23 -2.31
N GLY A 238 0.87 4.62 -3.59
CA GLY A 238 1.20 3.70 -4.68
C GLY A 238 2.62 3.13 -4.57
N THR A 239 3.60 3.93 -4.13
CA THR A 239 4.97 3.45 -3.90
C THR A 239 5.04 2.45 -2.75
N LEU A 240 4.35 2.72 -1.64
CA LEU A 240 4.22 1.82 -0.49
C LEU A 240 3.55 0.50 -0.90
N ALA A 241 2.47 0.56 -1.67
CA ALA A 241 1.78 -0.62 -2.17
C ALA A 241 2.69 -1.50 -3.05
N ALA A 242 3.42 -0.87 -3.98
CA ALA A 242 4.36 -1.57 -4.87
C ALA A 242 5.52 -2.20 -4.07
N TYR A 243 6.00 -1.47 -3.06
CA TYR A 243 7.04 -1.95 -2.17
C TYR A 243 6.58 -3.16 -1.34
N THR A 244 5.36 -3.15 -0.81
CA THR A 244 4.83 -4.26 0.00
C THR A 244 4.86 -5.59 -0.75
N VAL A 245 4.38 -5.61 -1.99
CA VAL A 245 4.42 -6.83 -2.82
C VAL A 245 5.84 -7.19 -3.27
N HIS A 246 6.70 -6.20 -3.53
CA HIS A 246 8.12 -6.43 -3.84
C HIS A 246 8.86 -7.08 -2.66
N ARG A 247 8.70 -6.53 -1.45
CA ARG A 247 9.28 -7.05 -0.21
C ARG A 247 8.81 -8.47 0.05
N HIS A 248 7.50 -8.72 -0.06
CA HIS A 248 6.96 -10.07 0.08
C HIS A 248 7.60 -11.06 -0.90
N TRP A 249 7.71 -10.68 -2.18
CA TRP A 249 8.30 -11.53 -3.21
C TRP A 249 9.80 -11.80 -2.97
N LYS A 250 10.55 -10.81 -2.47
CA LYS A 250 11.96 -10.99 -2.07
C LYS A 250 12.12 -11.91 -0.87
N GLY A 251 11.16 -11.86 0.06
CA GLY A 251 11.03 -12.82 1.15
C GLY A 251 12.07 -12.72 2.26
N ARG A 252 12.87 -11.65 2.32
CA ARG A 252 13.95 -11.50 3.32
C ARG A 252 13.47 -10.93 4.65
N ASP A 253 12.54 -9.98 4.59
CA ASP A 253 12.26 -9.11 5.73
C ASP A 253 10.90 -9.43 6.39
N GLY A 254 10.29 -10.56 6.03
CA GLY A 254 9.01 -10.98 6.59
C GLY A 254 7.80 -10.20 6.05
N SER A 255 6.65 -10.87 6.08
CA SER A 255 5.36 -10.40 5.61
C SER A 255 4.29 -11.37 6.10
N ILE A 256 3.05 -10.90 6.19
CA ILE A 256 1.90 -11.73 6.56
C ILE A 256 0.70 -11.32 5.73
N VAL A 257 -0.14 -12.28 5.38
CA VAL A 257 -1.50 -12.04 4.92
C VAL A 257 -2.47 -12.29 6.05
N VAL A 258 -3.37 -11.34 6.29
CA VAL A 258 -4.44 -11.44 7.28
C VAL A 258 -5.77 -11.54 6.56
N GLY A 259 -6.51 -12.62 6.81
CA GLY A 259 -7.77 -12.95 6.14
C GLY A 259 -7.58 -13.73 4.84
N THR A 260 -8.70 -14.17 4.25
CA THR A 260 -8.76 -14.94 3.01
C THR A 260 -10.05 -14.64 2.24
N GLY A 261 -9.98 -14.73 0.91
CA GLY A 261 -11.10 -14.90 0.01
C GLY A 261 -12.16 -13.82 0.14
N HIS A 262 -13.41 -14.26 0.21
CA HIS A 262 -14.59 -13.40 0.27
C HIS A 262 -14.72 -12.61 1.59
N GLU A 263 -13.98 -12.96 2.64
CA GLU A 263 -13.99 -12.18 3.89
C GLU A 263 -13.09 -10.93 3.83
N GLY A 264 -12.32 -10.79 2.74
CA GLY A 264 -11.23 -9.84 2.60
C GLY A 264 -9.91 -10.42 3.07
N SER A 265 -8.83 -9.95 2.44
CA SER A 265 -7.45 -10.24 2.84
C SER A 265 -6.64 -8.96 2.80
N VAL A 266 -5.52 -8.90 3.50
CA VAL A 266 -4.56 -7.80 3.39
C VAL A 266 -3.14 -8.34 3.58
N LEU A 267 -2.27 -8.08 2.60
CA LEU A 267 -0.85 -8.35 2.69
C LEU A 267 -0.13 -7.16 3.33
N LEU A 268 0.69 -7.44 4.33
CA LEU A 268 1.46 -6.45 5.07
C LEU A 268 2.92 -6.89 5.22
N PRO A 269 3.88 -5.94 5.22
CA PRO A 269 5.17 -6.18 5.82
C PRO A 269 5.00 -6.51 7.30
N ALA A 270 5.71 -7.51 7.79
CA ALA A 270 5.68 -7.89 9.19
C ALA A 270 7.01 -8.54 9.57
N PRO A 271 7.91 -7.84 10.29
CA PRO A 271 9.07 -8.48 10.90
C PRO A 271 8.61 -9.54 11.92
N GLU A 272 9.49 -10.47 12.26
CA GLU A 272 9.16 -11.70 13.01
C GLU A 272 8.28 -11.47 14.26
N GLY A 273 8.65 -10.53 15.13
CA GLY A 273 7.86 -10.23 16.33
C GLY A 273 6.45 -9.71 16.00
N LEU A 274 6.31 -8.85 15.00
CA LEU A 274 5.01 -8.36 14.55
C LEU A 274 4.19 -9.46 13.88
N GLN A 275 4.84 -10.33 13.10
CA GLN A 275 4.20 -11.49 12.48
C GLN A 275 3.60 -12.41 13.56
N TYR A 276 4.37 -12.71 14.61
CA TYR A 276 3.90 -13.53 15.73
C TYR A 276 2.70 -12.88 16.44
N ARG A 277 2.78 -11.58 16.73
CA ARG A 277 1.71 -10.84 17.40
C ARG A 277 0.42 -10.80 16.57
N ILE A 278 0.52 -10.58 15.26
CA ILE A 278 -0.63 -10.62 14.35
C ILE A 278 -1.22 -12.03 14.30
N ALA A 279 -0.39 -13.06 14.20
CA ALA A 279 -0.82 -14.46 14.19
C ALA A 279 -1.56 -14.86 15.48
N GLU A 280 -1.12 -14.37 16.65
CA GLU A 280 -1.84 -14.54 17.91
C GLU A 280 -3.26 -13.96 17.88
N GLU A 281 -3.40 -12.70 17.43
CA GLU A 281 -4.71 -12.07 17.33
C GLU A 281 -5.61 -12.75 16.30
N CYS A 282 -5.04 -13.22 15.19
CA CYS A 282 -5.74 -14.00 14.18
C CYS A 282 -6.28 -15.31 14.77
N ARG A 283 -5.43 -16.07 15.48
CA ARG A 283 -5.84 -17.31 16.19
C ARG A 283 -6.95 -17.04 17.20
N ALA A 284 -6.77 -16.04 18.07
CA ALA A 284 -7.76 -15.67 19.08
C ALA A 284 -9.11 -15.26 18.48
N SER A 285 -9.11 -14.71 17.26
CA SER A 285 -10.31 -14.21 16.58
C SER A 285 -10.81 -15.14 15.47
N SER A 286 -10.23 -16.34 15.31
CA SER A 286 -10.52 -17.30 14.24
C SER A 286 -10.44 -16.71 12.83
N VAL A 287 -9.50 -15.79 12.59
CA VAL A 287 -9.24 -15.17 11.28
C VAL A 287 -8.08 -15.93 10.61
N PRO A 288 -8.25 -16.43 9.37
CA PRO A 288 -7.15 -17.07 8.64
C PRO A 288 -5.97 -16.12 8.43
N TYR A 289 -4.76 -16.65 8.36
CA TYR A 289 -3.54 -15.87 8.07
C TYR A 289 -2.47 -16.77 7.46
N ALA A 290 -1.51 -16.18 6.75
CA ALA A 290 -0.43 -16.92 6.08
C ALA A 290 0.85 -16.10 5.80
#